data_AF-A0A9E0F394-F1
#
_entry.id   AF-A0A9E0F394-F1
#
_cell.length_a   1.000
_cell.length_b   1.000
_cell.length_c   1.000
_cell.angle_alpha   90.00
_cell.angle_beta   90.00
_cell.angle_gamma   90.00
#
_symmetry.space_group_name_H-M   'P 1'
#
loop_
_entity.id
_entity.type
_entity.pdbx_description
1 polymer ?
#
loop_
_entity_poly.entity_id
_entity_poly.type
_entity_poly.pdbx_seq_one_letter_code
_entity_poly.pdbx_strand_id
1 'polypeptide(L)'
;MENKVTAPTSDASSIYEGGDITQISADQLKGNIVAIRQLINEHNLTVKESIRKDTEIQKLTSEVEYLKTSPFVSIASLVINIIGTIIIGLSSEKIGNELQVSNGDISTQNGWFLFSGIILIILGSLMSILYPYARGWFNKKQRD
;
A
#
# COMPACT_ATOMS: atom_id res chain seq x y z
N MET A 1 -66.48 39.77 -14.71
CA MET A 1 -66.26 38.39 -14.21
C MET A 1 -64.77 38.15 -14.30
N GLU A 2 -64.08 38.21 -13.18
CA GLU A 2 -62.61 38.17 -13.11
C GLU A 2 -62.20 36.80 -12.57
N ASN A 3 -61.50 36.01 -13.39
CA ASN A 3 -61.12 34.65 -13.06
C ASN A 3 -59.86 34.69 -12.18
N LYS A 4 -60.03 34.61 -10.86
CA LYS A 4 -58.92 34.58 -9.91
C LYS A 4 -58.22 33.22 -9.98
N VAL A 5 -57.15 33.15 -10.76
CA VAL A 5 -56.20 32.04 -10.74
C VAL A 5 -55.56 32.02 -9.35
N THR A 6 -55.95 31.03 -8.55
CA THR A 6 -55.33 30.80 -7.23
C THR A 6 -54.04 30.02 -7.47
N ALA A 7 -52.90 30.68 -7.32
CA ALA A 7 -51.61 30.01 -7.40
C ALA A 7 -51.52 28.99 -6.24
N PRO A 8 -51.09 27.75 -6.49
CA PRO A 8 -50.81 26.83 -5.39
C PRO A 8 -49.67 27.42 -4.57
N THR A 9 -49.95 27.72 -3.31
CA THR A 9 -48.95 28.08 -2.31
C THR A 9 -48.12 26.83 -2.00
N SER A 10 -47.21 26.45 -2.90
CA SER A 10 -46.12 25.54 -2.55
C SER A 10 -45.06 26.40 -1.88
N ASP A 11 -45.06 26.36 -0.55
CA ASP A 11 -44.08 27.04 0.27
C ASP A 11 -42.70 26.45 0.00
N ALA A 12 -41.90 27.18 -0.77
CA ALA A 12 -40.53 26.80 -1.15
C ALA A 12 -39.59 26.72 0.07
N SER A 13 -40.02 27.21 1.25
CA SER A 13 -39.28 27.05 2.51
C SER A 13 -39.27 25.61 3.02
N SER A 14 -40.33 24.83 2.73
CA SER A 14 -40.44 23.42 3.17
C SER A 14 -39.45 22.46 2.50
N ILE A 15 -38.81 22.90 1.41
CA ILE A 15 -37.81 22.10 0.69
C ILE A 15 -36.40 22.32 1.28
N TYR A 16 -36.16 23.41 2.02
CA TYR A 16 -34.82 23.81 2.46
C TYR A 16 -34.63 23.92 3.98
N GLU A 17 -35.70 23.92 4.78
CA GLU A 17 -35.60 23.89 6.24
C GLU A 17 -35.93 22.51 6.79
N GLY A 18 -34.88 21.73 7.10
CA GLY A 18 -34.74 20.71 8.15
C GLY A 18 -35.97 20.06 8.83
N GLY A 19 -37.07 19.84 8.11
CA GLY A 19 -38.22 19.07 8.58
C GLY A 19 -37.87 17.59 8.66
N ASP A 20 -38.52 16.89 9.59
CA ASP A 20 -38.45 15.44 9.79
C ASP A 20 -38.25 14.73 8.44
N ILE A 21 -37.24 13.85 8.37
CA ILE A 21 -36.86 13.13 7.16
C ILE A 21 -38.07 12.34 6.69
N THR A 22 -38.89 12.95 5.85
CA THR A 22 -40.05 12.33 5.26
C THR A 22 -39.50 11.34 4.25
N GLN A 23 -39.54 10.06 4.62
CA GLN A 23 -39.20 8.98 3.70
C GLN A 23 -40.07 9.12 2.46
N ILE A 24 -39.48 9.61 1.36
CA ILE A 24 -40.15 9.70 0.06
C ILE A 24 -40.40 8.27 -0.40
N SER A 25 -41.66 7.88 -0.57
CA SER A 25 -42.00 6.56 -1.07
C SER A 25 -41.62 6.43 -2.55
N ALA A 26 -41.35 5.21 -3.03
CA ALA A 26 -40.97 4.97 -4.43
C ALA A 26 -42.00 5.51 -5.43
N ASP A 27 -43.28 5.55 -5.04
CA ASP A 27 -44.38 6.08 -5.84
C ASP A 27 -44.32 7.61 -5.99
N GLN A 28 -43.84 8.33 -4.97
CA GLN A 28 -43.66 9.78 -4.99
C GLN A 28 -42.40 10.21 -5.79
N LEU A 29 -41.39 9.34 -5.85
CA LEU A 29 -40.19 9.53 -6.66
C LEU A 29 -40.48 9.45 -8.17
N LYS A 30 -41.41 8.59 -8.59
CA LYS A 30 -41.67 8.24 -10.00
C LYS A 30 -42.07 9.44 -10.89
N GLY A 31 -42.61 10.51 -10.31
CA GLY A 31 -42.98 11.75 -11.01
C GLY A 31 -42.04 12.93 -10.77
N ASN A 32 -41.05 12.81 -9.87
CA ASN A 32 -40.19 13.90 -9.44
C ASN A 32 -38.75 13.73 -9.96
N ILE A 33 -38.50 14.26 -11.16
CA ILE A 33 -37.19 14.20 -11.84
C ILE A 33 -36.07 14.80 -11.00
N VAL A 34 -36.35 15.84 -10.21
CA VAL A 34 -35.36 16.49 -9.34
C VAL A 34 -34.94 15.55 -8.21
N ALA A 35 -35.91 14.94 -7.53
CA ALA A 35 -35.65 13.96 -6.48
C ALA A 35 -34.90 12.72 -7.01
N ILE A 36 -35.26 12.20 -8.20
CA ILE A 36 -34.53 11.09 -8.84
C ILE A 36 -33.07 11.47 -9.12
N ARG A 37 -32.80 12.68 -9.65
CA ARG A 37 -31.44 13.15 -9.92
C ARG A 37 -30.62 13.33 -8.64
N GLN A 38 -31.24 13.86 -7.58
CA GLN A 38 -30.59 13.99 -6.28
C GLN A 38 -30.24 12.62 -5.70
N LEU A 39 -31.15 11.65 -5.75
CA LEU A 39 -30.92 10.28 -5.29
C LEU A 39 -29.76 9.60 -6.04
N ILE A 40 -29.72 9.72 -7.38
CA ILE A 40 -28.63 9.18 -8.20
C ILE A 40 -27.30 9.86 -7.85
N ASN A 41 -27.30 11.18 -7.67
CA ASN A 41 -26.09 11.91 -7.30
C ASN A 41 -25.59 11.52 -5.91
N GLU A 42 -26.47 11.42 -4.94
CA GLU A 42 -26.14 10.99 -3.58
C GLU A 42 -25.60 9.56 -3.55
N HIS A 43 -26.22 8.65 -4.32
CA HIS A 43 -25.70 7.31 -4.52
C HIS A 43 -24.30 7.31 -5.14
N ASN A 44 -24.10 8.07 -6.23
CA ASN A 44 -22.79 8.16 -6.90
C ASN A 44 -21.71 8.76 -5.99
N LEU A 45 -22.06 9.78 -5.19
CA LEU A 45 -21.16 10.35 -4.19
C LEU A 45 -20.80 9.33 -3.12
N THR A 46 -21.80 8.58 -2.62
CA THR A 46 -21.61 7.53 -1.62
C THR A 46 -20.71 6.41 -2.15
N VAL A 47 -20.96 5.95 -3.38
CA VAL A 47 -20.12 4.94 -4.05
C VAL A 47 -18.68 5.44 -4.21
N LYS A 48 -18.51 6.69 -4.66
CA LYS A 48 -17.17 7.30 -4.79
C LYS A 48 -16.47 7.41 -3.44
N GLU A 49 -17.20 7.76 -2.39
CA GLU A 49 -16.66 7.83 -1.04
C GLU A 49 -16.28 6.45 -0.50
N SER A 50 -17.09 5.42 -0.78
CA SER A 50 -16.78 4.03 -0.44
C SER A 50 -15.47 3.58 -1.09
N ILE A 51 -15.32 3.78 -2.41
CA ILE A 51 -14.09 3.43 -3.14
C ILE A 51 -12.87 4.16 -2.56
N ARG A 52 -13.03 5.44 -2.19
CA ARG A 52 -11.96 6.21 -1.55
C ARG A 52 -11.57 5.61 -0.20
N LYS A 53 -12.55 5.29 0.65
CA LYS A 53 -12.32 4.68 1.97
C LYS A 53 -11.67 3.30 1.82
N ASP A 54 -12.10 2.48 0.86
CA ASP A 54 -11.49 1.17 0.59
C ASP A 54 -10.02 1.30 0.17
N THR A 55 -9.72 2.30 -0.67
CA THR A 55 -8.33 2.61 -1.07
C THR A 55 -7.49 3.05 0.12
N GLU A 56 -8.06 3.87 1.01
CA GLU A 56 -7.40 4.33 2.23
C GLU A 56 -7.15 3.19 3.23
N ILE A 57 -8.14 2.32 3.43
CA ILE A 57 -8.03 1.11 4.26
C ILE A 57 -6.92 0.20 3.73
N GLN A 58 -6.83 -0.02 2.42
CA GLN A 58 -5.75 -0.82 1.83
C GLN A 58 -4.39 -0.20 2.08
N LYS A 59 -4.26 1.12 1.89
CA LYS A 59 -3.02 1.85 2.17
C LYS A 59 -2.62 1.70 3.64
N LEU A 60 -3.53 1.93 4.57
CA LEU A 60 -3.27 1.81 6.01
C LEU A 60 -2.93 0.37 6.41
N THR A 61 -3.63 -0.62 5.85
CA THR A 61 -3.36 -2.05 6.12
C THR A 61 -1.94 -2.41 5.69
N SER A 62 -1.53 -1.99 4.48
CA SER A 62 -0.15 -2.19 4.01
C SER A 62 0.90 -1.49 4.89
N GLU A 63 0.54 -0.38 5.53
CA GLU A 63 1.44 0.38 6.40
C GLU A 63 1.64 -0.33 7.72
N VAL A 64 0.56 -0.85 8.29
CA VAL A 64 0.60 -1.65 9.51
C VAL A 64 1.44 -2.91 9.30
N GLU A 65 1.27 -3.61 8.18
CA GLU A 65 2.08 -4.80 7.86
C GLU A 65 3.57 -4.47 7.69
N TYR A 66 3.87 -3.35 7.02
CA TYR A 66 5.24 -2.86 6.87
C TYR A 66 5.86 -2.52 8.22
N LEU A 67 5.17 -1.76 9.08
CA LEU A 67 5.68 -1.36 10.39
C LEU A 67 5.90 -2.57 11.31
N LYS A 68 5.05 -3.60 11.20
CA LYS A 68 5.23 -4.85 11.94
C LYS A 68 6.47 -5.61 11.50
N THR A 69 6.79 -5.59 10.21
CA THR A 69 7.80 -6.49 9.62
C THR A 69 9.15 -5.81 9.39
N SER A 70 9.17 -4.50 9.17
CA SER A 70 10.38 -3.70 8.93
C SER A 70 11.48 -3.93 9.98
N PRO A 71 11.18 -3.93 11.29
CA PRO A 71 12.21 -4.18 12.31
C PRO A 71 12.87 -5.56 12.16
N PHE A 72 12.08 -6.60 11.84
CA PHE A 72 12.60 -7.95 11.63
C PHE A 72 13.50 -8.04 10.40
N VAL A 73 13.13 -7.36 9.31
CA VAL A 73 13.95 -7.30 8.10
C VAL A 73 15.28 -6.59 8.36
N SER A 74 15.26 -5.49 9.11
CA SER A 74 16.49 -4.79 9.50
C SER A 74 17.40 -5.64 10.39
N ILE A 75 16.83 -6.37 11.35
CA ILE A 75 17.60 -7.31 12.18
C ILE A 75 18.17 -8.46 11.34
N ALA A 76 17.38 -9.04 10.43
CA ALA A 76 17.85 -10.10 9.54
C ALA A 76 19.00 -9.61 8.64
N SER A 77 18.86 -8.42 8.06
CA SER A 77 19.90 -7.75 7.25
C SER A 77 21.20 -7.58 8.04
N LEU A 78 21.10 -7.11 9.30
CA LEU A 78 22.25 -6.96 10.18
C LEU A 78 22.95 -8.31 10.44
N VAL A 79 22.19 -9.35 10.78
CA VAL A 79 22.74 -10.70 11.04
C VAL A 79 23.43 -11.26 9.80
N ILE A 80 22.81 -11.15 8.63
CA ILE A 80 23.38 -11.60 7.35
C ILE A 80 24.69 -10.86 7.07
N ASN A 81 24.73 -9.55 7.28
CA ASN A 81 25.94 -8.76 7.05
C ASN A 81 27.07 -9.16 8.01
N ILE A 82 26.79 -9.38 9.29
CA ILE A 82 27.78 -9.85 10.28
C ILE A 82 28.37 -11.20 9.83
N ILE A 83 27.52 -12.15 9.45
CA ILE A 83 27.97 -13.47 8.96
C ILE A 83 28.82 -13.32 7.70
N GLY A 84 28.38 -12.49 6.75
CA GLY A 84 29.13 -12.20 5.53
C GLY A 84 30.52 -11.61 5.81
N THR A 85 30.62 -10.66 6.74
CA THR A 85 31.91 -10.07 7.15
C THR A 85 32.83 -11.10 7.80
N ILE A 86 32.31 -12.00 8.65
CA ILE A 86 33.11 -13.07 9.26
C ILE A 86 33.65 -14.02 8.18
N ILE A 87 32.81 -14.42 7.22
CA ILE A 87 33.22 -15.29 6.11
C ILE A 87 34.32 -14.61 5.29
N ILE A 88 34.19 -13.32 4.97
CA ILE A 88 35.21 -12.57 4.24
C ILE A 88 36.53 -12.53 5.02
N GLY A 89 36.49 -12.27 6.34
CA GLY A 89 37.67 -12.22 7.19
C GLY A 89 38.44 -13.54 7.17
N LEU A 90 37.75 -14.65 7.44
CA LEU A 90 38.34 -16.00 7.43
C LEU A 90 38.86 -16.40 6.04
N SER A 91 38.14 -16.03 4.98
CA SER A 91 38.54 -16.35 3.60
C SER A 91 39.78 -15.55 3.18
N SER A 92 39.84 -14.27 3.54
CA SER A 92 40.96 -13.38 3.24
C SER A 92 42.25 -13.86 3.91
N GLU A 93 42.15 -14.33 5.17
CA GLU A 93 43.29 -14.91 5.89
C GLU A 93 43.80 -16.18 5.20
N LYS A 94 42.90 -17.10 4.81
CA LYS A 94 43.27 -18.33 4.10
C LYS A 94 43.92 -18.07 2.74
N ILE A 95 43.33 -17.17 1.94
CA ILE A 95 43.87 -16.79 0.62
C ILE A 95 45.23 -16.12 0.78
N GLY A 96 45.39 -15.22 1.76
CA GLY A 96 46.66 -14.57 2.06
C GLY A 96 47.76 -15.56 2.45
N ASN A 97 47.41 -16.57 3.26
CA ASN A 97 48.35 -17.62 3.66
C ASN A 97 48.74 -18.53 2.47
N GLU A 98 47.79 -18.92 1.61
CA GLU A 98 48.09 -19.69 0.39
C GLU A 98 48.96 -18.92 -0.60
N LEU A 99 48.72 -17.62 -0.77
CA LEU A 99 49.54 -16.76 -1.63
C LEU A 99 51.00 -16.69 -1.15
N GLN A 100 51.23 -16.66 0.17
CA GLN A 100 52.58 -16.61 0.75
C GLN A 100 53.30 -17.96 0.72
N VAL A 101 52.58 -19.08 0.93
CA VAL A 101 53.18 -20.41 1.07
C VAL A 101 53.26 -21.18 -0.26
N SER A 102 52.31 -20.95 -1.18
CA SER A 102 52.13 -21.75 -2.40
C SER A 102 52.60 -21.05 -3.70
N ASN A 103 53.48 -20.03 -3.60
CA ASN A 103 54.03 -19.30 -4.76
C ASN A 103 52.96 -18.78 -5.74
N GLY A 104 51.83 -18.30 -5.23
CA GLY A 104 50.79 -17.67 -6.05
C GLY A 104 49.69 -18.59 -6.57
N ASP A 105 49.72 -19.90 -6.28
CA ASP A 105 48.63 -20.80 -6.64
C ASP A 105 47.51 -20.73 -5.60
N ILE A 106 46.41 -20.05 -5.94
CA ILE A 106 45.25 -19.90 -5.06
C ILE A 106 44.31 -21.08 -5.28
N SER A 107 43.94 -21.77 -4.20
CA SER A 107 42.89 -22.79 -4.28
C SER A 107 41.56 -22.16 -4.71
N THR A 108 40.98 -22.67 -5.80
CA THR A 108 39.67 -22.23 -6.31
C THR A 108 38.58 -22.31 -5.24
N GLN A 109 38.71 -23.25 -4.29
CA GLN A 109 37.77 -23.42 -3.18
C GLN A 109 37.76 -22.24 -2.20
N ASN A 110 38.93 -21.64 -1.91
CA ASN A 110 39.01 -20.50 -1.01
C ASN A 110 38.49 -19.20 -1.66
N GLY A 111 38.66 -19.07 -2.97
CA GLY A 111 38.03 -18.00 -3.75
C GLY A 111 36.50 -18.05 -3.69
N TRP A 112 35.89 -19.24 -3.73
CA TRP A 112 34.44 -19.40 -3.60
C TRP A 112 33.91 -18.95 -2.23
N PHE A 113 34.65 -19.23 -1.15
CA PHE A 113 34.26 -18.76 0.18
C PHE A 113 34.26 -17.23 0.27
N LEU A 114 35.29 -16.56 -0.29
CA LEU A 114 35.33 -15.10 -0.34
C LEU A 114 34.15 -14.52 -1.12
N PHE A 115 33.87 -15.07 -2.31
CA PHE A 115 32.72 -14.66 -3.12
C PHE A 115 31.39 -14.84 -2.39
N SER A 116 31.20 -15.96 -1.68
CA SER A 116 29.98 -16.22 -0.92
C SER A 116 29.74 -15.17 0.18
N GLY A 117 30.80 -14.73 0.87
CA GLY A 117 30.71 -13.68 1.88
C GLY A 117 30.34 -12.32 1.27
N ILE A 118 30.91 -11.98 0.11
CA ILE A 118 30.57 -10.74 -0.62
C ILE A 118 29.11 -10.76 -1.07
N ILE A 119 28.64 -11.88 -1.65
CA ILE A 119 27.25 -12.04 -2.07
C ILE A 119 26.30 -11.89 -0.88
N LEU A 120 26.64 -12.47 0.28
CA LEU A 120 25.84 -12.33 1.50
C LEU A 120 25.66 -10.86 1.90
N ILE A 121 26.73 -10.07 1.89
CA ILE A 121 26.67 -8.63 2.26
C ILE A 121 25.80 -7.85 1.27
N ILE A 122 25.94 -8.15 -0.03
CA ILE A 122 25.12 -7.52 -1.07
C ILE A 122 23.64 -7.86 -0.85
N LEU A 123 23.31 -9.13 -0.62
CA LEU A 123 21.92 -9.56 -0.36
C LEU A 123 21.35 -8.98 0.92
N GLY A 124 22.13 -8.96 2.01
CA GLY A 124 21.72 -8.37 3.28
C GLY A 124 21.42 -6.87 3.12
N SER A 125 22.27 -6.14 2.43
CA SER A 125 22.10 -4.70 2.15
C SER A 125 20.90 -4.44 1.24
N LEU A 126 20.73 -5.26 0.20
CA LEU A 126 19.60 -5.19 -0.72
C LEU A 126 18.27 -5.45 -0.01
N MET A 127 18.22 -6.36 0.95
CA MET A 127 16.99 -6.68 1.70
C MET A 127 16.38 -5.45 2.38
N SER A 128 17.22 -4.62 3.00
CA SER A 128 16.79 -3.38 3.66
C SER A 128 16.30 -2.32 2.66
N ILE A 129 16.88 -2.30 1.46
CA ILE A 129 16.53 -1.33 0.40
C ILE A 129 15.26 -1.77 -0.35
N LEU A 130 15.13 -3.06 -0.68
CA LEU A 130 14.06 -3.60 -1.52
C LEU A 130 12.76 -3.83 -0.74
N TYR A 131 12.80 -3.98 0.59
CA TYR A 131 11.62 -4.26 1.38
C TYR A 131 10.50 -3.19 1.25
N PRO A 132 10.79 -1.88 1.28
CA PRO A 132 9.81 -0.83 0.96
C PRO A 132 9.23 -0.93 -0.45
N TYR A 133 10.03 -1.32 -1.45
CA TYR A 133 9.57 -1.46 -2.84
C TYR A 133 8.71 -2.71 -3.03
N ALA A 134 9.05 -3.81 -2.36
CA ALA A 134 8.26 -5.03 -2.33
C ALA A 134 6.83 -4.76 -1.82
N ARG A 135 6.68 -3.94 -0.78
CA ARG A 135 5.36 -3.48 -0.29
C ARG A 135 4.51 -2.87 -1.40
N GLY A 136 5.09 -1.96 -2.20
CA GLY A 136 4.38 -1.30 -3.29
C GLY A 136 4.04 -2.22 -4.47
N TRP A 137 4.75 -3.33 -4.61
CA TRP A 137 4.52 -4.31 -5.67
C TRP A 137 3.47 -5.37 -5.27
N PHE A 138 3.57 -5.93 -4.06
CA PHE A 138 2.65 -6.96 -3.58
C PHE A 138 1.27 -6.43 -3.19
N ASN A 139 1.15 -5.13 -2.86
CA ASN A 139 -0.14 -4.52 -2.53
C ASN A 139 -0.81 -3.77 -3.70
N LYS A 140 -0.33 -3.95 -4.94
CA LYS A 140 -1.11 -3.56 -6.12
C LYS A 140 -2.22 -4.59 -6.34
N LYS A 141 -3.45 -4.27 -5.93
CA LYS A 141 -4.60 -5.10 -6.29
C LYS A 141 -4.86 -5.01 -7.79
N GLN A 142 -5.05 -6.16 -8.44
CA GLN A 142 -5.62 -6.28 -9.78
C GLN A 142 -6.94 -5.52 -9.78
N ARG A 143 -7.06 -4.56 -10.71
CA ARG A 143 -8.32 -3.91 -11.03
C ARG A 143 -9.17 -4.95 -11.76
N ASP A 144 -10.15 -5.53 -11.09
CA ASP A 144 -11.31 -6.13 -11.74
C ASP A 144 -12.31 -5.02 -12.09
#